data_AF-A0A4R6DXF1-F1
#
_entry.id   AF-A0A4R6DXF1-F1
#
_cell.length_a   1.000
_cell.length_b   1.000
_cell.length_c   1.000
_cell.angle_alpha   90.00
_cell.angle_beta   90.00
_cell.angle_gamma   90.00
#
_symmetry.space_group_name_H-M   'P 1'
#
loop_
_entity.id
_entity.type
_entity.pdbx_description
1 polymer ?
#
loop_
_entity_poly.entity_id
_entity_poly.type
_entity_poly.pdbx_seq_one_letter_code
_entity_poly.pdbx_strand_id
1 'polypeptide(L)'
;MPGISRFDQDFGAVVLELAGLSALCGVRLRDPGVVDAVLRGDELIRHTNPTAFDKMRGLLVLAFTLVERSVAAQGAESTAEFVASAIAEASERRDMFG
;
A
#
# COMPACT_ATOMS: atom_id res chain seq x y z
N MET A 1 3.73 -26.38 -13.02
CA MET A 1 3.67 -24.93 -12.74
C MET A 1 3.70 -24.76 -11.23
N PRO A 2 4.67 -24.02 -10.65
CA PRO A 2 4.65 -23.80 -9.21
C PRO A 2 3.39 -23.02 -8.87
N GLY A 3 2.57 -23.56 -7.98
CA GLY A 3 1.34 -22.94 -7.53
C GLY A 3 1.68 -21.63 -6.84
N ILE A 4 1.21 -20.53 -7.40
CA ILE A 4 1.27 -19.22 -6.78
C ILE A 4 0.62 -19.37 -5.38
N SER A 5 1.36 -19.04 -4.33
CA SER A 5 0.87 -19.20 -2.96
C SER A 5 -0.36 -18.31 -2.77
N ARG A 6 -1.39 -18.78 -2.05
CA ARG A 6 -2.60 -18.00 -1.70
C ARG A 6 -2.27 -16.58 -1.22
N PHE A 7 -1.21 -16.47 -0.43
CA PHE A 7 -0.66 -15.21 0.08
C PHE A 7 -0.28 -14.22 -1.03
N ASP A 8 0.32 -14.70 -2.11
CA ASP A 8 0.77 -13.88 -3.24
C ASP A 8 -0.43 -13.34 -4.06
N GLN A 9 -1.48 -14.15 -4.21
CA GLN A 9 -2.75 -13.71 -4.81
C GLN A 9 -3.46 -12.64 -3.95
N ASP A 10 -3.56 -12.89 -2.64
CA ASP A 10 -4.19 -11.96 -1.72
C ASP A 10 -3.40 -10.64 -1.67
N PHE A 11 -2.07 -10.71 -1.75
CA PHE A 11 -1.18 -9.54 -1.83
C PHE A 11 -1.35 -8.75 -3.14
N GLY A 12 -1.39 -9.44 -4.29
CA GLY A 12 -1.60 -8.78 -5.58
C GLY A 12 -2.93 -8.04 -5.66
N ALA A 13 -3.99 -8.59 -5.05
CA ALA A 13 -5.29 -7.92 -4.96
C ALA A 13 -5.22 -6.62 -4.13
N VAL A 14 -4.52 -6.65 -2.99
CA VAL A 14 -4.30 -5.46 -2.13
C VAL A 14 -3.50 -4.39 -2.87
N VAL A 15 -2.46 -4.77 -3.60
CA VAL A 15 -1.64 -3.86 -4.41
C VAL A 15 -2.49 -3.17 -5.48
N LEU A 16 -3.32 -3.93 -6.20
CA LEU A 16 -4.21 -3.38 -7.22
C LEU A 16 -5.22 -2.39 -6.61
N GLU A 17 -5.76 -2.72 -5.45
CA GLU A 17 -6.71 -1.87 -4.75
C GLU A 17 -6.06 -0.56 -4.26
N LEU A 18 -4.85 -0.61 -3.68
CA LEU A 18 -4.08 0.59 -3.32
C LEU A 18 -3.76 1.46 -4.53
N ALA A 19 -3.39 0.86 -5.66
CA ALA A 19 -3.14 1.58 -6.90
C ALA A 19 -4.40 2.32 -7.39
N GLY A 20 -5.56 1.68 -7.37
CA GLY A 20 -6.84 2.30 -7.73
C GLY A 20 -7.23 3.43 -6.78
N LEU A 21 -7.12 3.23 -5.47
CA LEU A 21 -7.48 4.25 -4.47
C LEU A 21 -6.55 5.46 -4.52
N SER A 22 -5.25 5.24 -4.74
CA SER A 22 -4.29 6.34 -4.95
C SER A 22 -4.64 7.18 -6.18
N ALA A 23 -5.18 6.54 -7.24
CA ALA A 23 -5.58 7.23 -8.47
C ALA A 23 -6.80 8.11 -8.23
N LEU A 24 -7.78 7.60 -7.48
CA LEU A 24 -8.97 8.35 -7.08
C LEU A 24 -8.64 9.55 -6.17
N CYS A 25 -7.57 9.45 -5.37
CA CYS A 25 -7.11 10.55 -4.52
C CYS A 25 -6.10 11.48 -5.21
N GLY A 26 -5.68 11.17 -6.45
CA GLY A 26 -4.68 11.96 -7.17
C GLY A 26 -3.27 11.91 -6.58
N VAL A 27 -2.94 10.89 -5.78
CA VAL A 27 -1.64 10.78 -5.10
C VAL A 27 -0.77 9.67 -5.67
N ARG A 28 0.53 9.78 -5.41
CA ARG A 28 1.53 8.78 -5.74
C ARG A 28 2.14 8.26 -4.45
N LEU A 29 1.80 7.03 -4.06
CA LEU A 29 2.28 6.45 -2.79
C LEU A 29 3.81 6.28 -2.75
N ARG A 30 4.50 6.23 -3.90
CA ARG A 30 5.98 6.22 -3.95
C ARG A 30 6.62 7.56 -3.62
N ASP A 31 5.88 8.66 -3.72
CA ASP A 31 6.47 9.97 -3.50
C ASP A 31 6.81 10.12 -2.01
N PRO A 32 8.00 10.67 -1.68
CA PRO A 32 8.48 10.73 -0.31
C PRO A 32 7.49 11.51 0.56
N GLY A 33 7.10 10.91 1.69
CA GLY A 33 6.19 11.51 2.66
C GLY A 33 4.69 11.39 2.34
N VAL A 34 4.29 10.90 1.16
CA VAL A 34 2.85 10.74 0.82
C VAL A 34 2.21 9.65 1.66
N VAL A 35 2.86 8.49 1.85
CA VAL A 35 2.34 7.42 2.72
C VAL A 35 2.14 7.94 4.14
N ASP A 36 3.11 8.71 4.66
CA ASP A 36 3.03 9.27 6.01
C ASP A 36 1.89 10.31 6.12
N ALA A 37 1.73 11.18 5.11
CA ALA A 37 0.60 12.11 5.03
C ALA A 37 -0.75 11.39 5.02
N VAL A 38 -0.88 10.30 4.24
CA VAL A 38 -2.10 9.48 4.21
C VAL A 38 -2.36 8.83 5.58
N LEU A 39 -1.34 8.27 6.23
CA LEU A 39 -1.46 7.65 7.55
C LEU A 39 -1.86 8.66 8.63
N ARG A 40 -1.31 9.87 8.59
CA ARG A 40 -1.65 11.00 9.47
C ARG A 40 -3.05 11.59 9.21
N GLY A 41 -3.68 11.22 8.10
CA GLY A 41 -5.02 11.73 7.76
C GLY A 41 -4.96 13.14 7.17
N ASP A 42 -4.02 13.41 6.26
CA ASP A 42 -3.88 14.72 5.61
C ASP A 42 -5.16 15.14 4.87
N GLU A 43 -5.82 16.18 5.37
CA GLU A 43 -7.09 16.70 4.84
C GLU A 43 -6.94 17.26 3.40
N LEU A 44 -5.73 17.70 3.00
CA LEU A 44 -5.47 18.16 1.64
C LEU A 44 -5.47 17.01 0.63
N ILE A 45 -5.22 15.77 1.06
CA ILE A 45 -5.38 14.62 0.17
C ILE A 45 -6.82 14.13 0.25
N ARG A 46 -7.36 14.10 1.46
CA ARG A 46 -8.70 13.59 1.75
C ARG A 46 -9.80 14.35 1.02
N HIS A 47 -9.68 15.69 0.88
CA HIS A 47 -10.74 16.49 0.24
C HIS A 47 -11.03 16.09 -1.22
N THR A 48 -10.04 15.54 -1.93
CA THR A 48 -10.21 15.08 -3.32
C THR A 48 -11.21 13.95 -3.43
N ASN A 49 -11.11 12.97 -2.52
CA ASN A 49 -12.04 11.84 -2.44
C ASN A 49 -12.01 11.23 -1.04
N PRO A 50 -12.86 11.69 -0.11
CA PRO A 50 -12.81 11.25 1.29
C PRO A 50 -13.01 9.74 1.45
N THR A 51 -13.93 9.16 0.67
CA THR A 51 -14.23 7.72 0.73
C THR A 51 -13.05 6.88 0.25
N ALA A 52 -12.42 7.23 -0.87
CA ALA A 52 -11.24 6.53 -1.36
C ALA A 52 -10.06 6.70 -0.41
N PHE A 53 -9.90 7.90 0.16
CA PHE A 53 -8.85 8.20 1.12
C PHE A 53 -8.97 7.37 2.40
N ASP A 54 -10.16 7.35 3.02
CA ASP A 54 -10.39 6.62 4.26
C ASP A 54 -10.14 5.11 4.06
N LYS A 55 -10.52 4.58 2.88
CA LYS A 55 -10.25 3.18 2.50
C LYS A 55 -8.76 2.92 2.26
N MET A 56 -8.06 3.81 1.55
CA MET A 56 -6.61 3.72 1.30
C MET A 56 -5.84 3.73 2.61
N ARG A 57 -6.17 4.67 3.50
CA ARG A 57 -5.57 4.79 4.84
C ARG A 57 -5.82 3.52 5.67
N GLY A 58 -7.05 2.99 5.65
CA GLY A 58 -7.38 1.74 6.34
C GLY A 58 -6.54 0.55 5.87
N LEU A 59 -6.38 0.39 4.55
CA LEU A 59 -5.54 -0.66 3.97
C LEU A 59 -4.06 -0.50 4.35
N LEU A 60 -3.53 0.72 4.31
CA LEU A 60 -2.15 0.99 4.73
C LEU A 60 -1.94 0.70 6.22
N VAL A 61 -2.83 1.14 7.09
CA VAL A 61 -2.76 0.84 8.53
C VAL A 61 -2.79 -0.67 8.78
N LEU A 62 -3.67 -1.41 8.10
CA LEU A 62 -3.72 -2.86 8.20
C LEU A 62 -2.40 -3.51 7.75
N ALA A 63 -1.86 -3.08 6.60
CA ALA A 63 -0.60 -3.58 6.08
C ALA A 63 0.55 -3.35 7.07
N PHE A 64 0.70 -2.12 7.60
CA PHE A 64 1.73 -1.82 8.60
C PHE A 64 1.55 -2.60 9.90
N THR A 65 0.31 -2.78 10.38
CA THR A 65 0.05 -3.58 11.59
C THR A 65 0.41 -5.05 11.40
N LEU A 66 0.13 -5.62 10.22
CA LEU A 66 0.52 -6.99 9.89
C LEU A 66 2.04 -7.14 9.81
N VAL A 67 2.73 -6.13 9.26
CA VAL A 67 4.18 -6.04 9.22
C VAL A 67 4.77 -5.96 10.62
N GLU A 68 4.30 -5.08 11.49
CA GLU A 68 4.75 -4.97 12.89
C GLU A 68 4.56 -6.28 13.66
N ARG A 69 3.41 -6.94 13.49
CA ARG A 69 3.16 -8.27 14.10
C ARG A 69 4.08 -9.34 13.55
N SER A 70 4.40 -9.29 12.26
CA SER A 70 5.30 -10.24 11.60
C SER A 70 6.76 -10.00 12.01
N VAL A 71 7.18 -8.74 12.14
CA VAL A 71 8.49 -8.34 12.68
C VAL A 71 8.62 -8.78 14.14
N ALA A 72 7.58 -8.59 14.96
CA ALA A 72 7.55 -9.08 16.34
C ALA A 72 7.59 -10.62 16.43
N ALA A 73 7.13 -11.33 15.38
CA ALA A 73 7.11 -12.78 15.32
C ALA A 73 8.33 -13.42 14.62
N GLN A 74 9.01 -12.73 13.69
CA GLN A 74 10.04 -13.29 12.79
C GLN A 74 11.32 -12.44 12.63
N GLY A 75 11.41 -11.25 13.25
CA GLY A 75 12.57 -10.35 13.14
C GLY A 75 12.45 -9.30 12.01
N ALA A 76 13.04 -8.12 12.22
CA ALA A 76 12.76 -6.87 11.50
C ALA A 76 13.26 -6.78 10.03
N GLU A 77 14.20 -7.64 9.64
CA GLU A 77 15.01 -7.43 8.44
C GLU A 77 14.28 -7.82 7.13
N SER A 78 13.44 -8.85 7.17
CA SER A 78 12.76 -9.37 5.97
C SER A 78 11.51 -8.56 5.56
N THR A 79 10.93 -7.76 6.46
CA THR A 79 9.59 -7.16 6.24
C THR A 79 9.62 -5.72 5.74
N ALA A 80 10.67 -4.94 6.06
CA ALA A 80 10.87 -3.62 5.47
C ALA A 80 11.12 -3.72 3.96
N GLU A 81 11.89 -4.72 3.52
CA GLU A 81 12.07 -5.03 2.10
C GLU A 81 10.76 -5.46 1.43
N PHE A 82 9.90 -6.23 2.12
CA PHE A 82 8.60 -6.61 1.58
C PHE A 82 7.70 -5.41 1.30
N VAL A 83 7.61 -4.45 2.23
CA VAL A 83 6.82 -3.22 2.04
C VAL A 83 7.43 -2.33 0.96
N ALA A 84 8.75 -2.17 0.95
CA ALA A 84 9.44 -1.41 -0.09
C ALA A 84 9.20 -2.02 -1.48
N SER A 85 9.28 -3.35 -1.59
CA SER A 85 9.02 -4.08 -2.83
C SER A 85 7.55 -3.98 -3.25
N ALA A 86 6.60 -4.06 -2.31
CA ALA A 86 5.17 -3.87 -2.56
C ALA A 86 4.85 -2.49 -3.15
N ILE A 87 5.44 -1.45 -2.57
CA ILE A 87 5.25 -0.06 -3.01
C ILE A 87 5.90 0.18 -4.38
N ALA A 88 7.07 -0.42 -4.62
CA ALA A 88 7.74 -0.35 -5.92
C ALA A 88 6.90 -1.00 -7.02
N GLU A 89 6.44 -2.24 -6.81
CA GLU A 89 5.62 -2.98 -7.79
C GLU A 89 4.27 -2.31 -8.07
N ALA A 90 3.63 -1.76 -7.03
CA ALA A 90 2.38 -1.02 -7.17
C ALA A 90 2.55 0.23 -8.06
N SER A 91 3.71 0.88 -7.94
CA SER A 91 4.01 2.10 -8.68
C SER A 91 4.34 1.82 -10.15
N GLU A 92 5.13 0.77 -10.42
CA GLU A 92 5.45 0.34 -11.78
C GLU A 92 4.19 -0.08 -12.56
N ARG A 93 3.29 -0.84 -11.92
CA ARG A 93 2.01 -1.22 -12.56
C ARG A 93 1.14 -0.01 -12.88
N ARG A 94 1.18 1.03 -12.04
CA ARG A 94 0.46 2.30 -12.28
C ARG A 94 0.97 3.04 -13.51
N ASP A 95 2.29 3.08 -13.70
CA ASP A 95 2.92 3.71 -14.88
C ASP A 95 2.62 2.93 -16.18
N MET A 96 2.26 1.64 -16.09
CA MET A 96 1.84 0.81 -17.24
C MET A 96 0.41 1.05 -17.71
N PHE A 97 -0.44 1.65 -16.87
CA PHE A 97 -1.84 2.01 -17.19
C PHE A 97 -2.06 3.53 -17.24
N GLY A 98 -0.97 4.31 -17.19
CA GLY A 98 -0.96 5.77 -17.28
C GLY A 98 -0.86 6.27 -18.71
#